data_AF-N8NWS5-F1
#
_entry.id   AF-N8NWS5-F1
#
_cell.length_a   1.000
_cell.length_b   1.000
_cell.length_c   1.000
_cell.angle_alpha   90.00
_cell.angle_beta   90.00
_cell.angle_gamma   90.00
#
_symmetry.space_group_name_H-M   'P 1'
#
loop_
_entity.id
_entity.type
_entity.pdbx_description
1 polymer ?
#
loop_
_entity_poly.entity_id
_entity_poly.type
_entity_poly.pdbx_seq_one_letter_code
_entity_poly.pdbx_strand_id
1 'polypeptide(L)'
;MITPLLINALTVSEGRVKKLCPVLVLKMMLLDEETSKFSEEIKSQASLLLATYRKLLLAVDMDLCNVKTLKNSVKRRHWGKVDKVQYKTVVAGELRLKRLDLEEMPLFLNTQHFLKKLPISFVQKLVAWAPPVVSGTFLVENVLAGYIAQKLLPLEKIKVKELCKSVQPYFHLADFFVFLPRLEELYQKHQQQIVRVAPTAEVALALTDLKKAWIYRIRSSS
;
A
#
# COMPACT_ATOMS: atom_id res chain seq x y z
N MET A 1 18.27 -8.42 8.84
CA MET A 1 16.91 -8.88 8.46
C MET A 1 15.89 -7.74 8.51
N ILE A 2 16.06 -6.70 7.69
CA ILE A 2 15.11 -5.56 7.61
C ILE A 2 14.04 -5.81 6.53
N THR A 3 14.44 -6.46 5.42
CA THR A 3 13.58 -6.75 4.27
C THR A 3 12.34 -7.60 4.61
N PRO A 4 12.43 -8.71 5.37
CA PRO A 4 11.24 -9.51 5.69
C PRO A 4 10.23 -8.73 6.55
N LEU A 5 10.72 -7.85 7.44
CA LEU A 5 9.87 -7.05 8.32
C LEU A 5 9.12 -5.97 7.55
N LEU A 6 9.81 -5.29 6.64
CA LEU A 6 9.20 -4.27 5.81
C LEU A 6 8.22 -4.89 4.80
N ILE A 7 8.48 -6.12 4.32
CA ILE A 7 7.53 -6.84 3.45
C ILE A 7 6.26 -7.15 4.25
N ASN A 8 6.39 -7.65 5.48
CA ASN A 8 5.25 -7.89 6.35
C ASN A 8 4.53 -6.60 6.78
N ALA A 9 5.18 -5.44 6.70
CA ALA A 9 4.51 -4.16 6.95
C ALA A 9 3.76 -3.64 5.72
N LEU A 10 4.23 -3.95 4.51
CA LEU A 10 3.52 -3.69 3.26
C LEU A 10 2.38 -4.69 2.99
N THR A 11 2.54 -5.92 3.47
CA THR A 11 1.69 -7.07 3.12
C THR A 11 1.17 -7.76 4.38
N VAL A 12 0.44 -8.88 4.26
CA VAL A 12 -0.04 -9.63 5.43
C VAL A 12 0.89 -10.79 5.76
N SER A 13 1.14 -11.04 7.05
CA SER A 13 1.86 -12.23 7.50
C SER A 13 1.12 -13.52 7.11
N GLU A 14 1.83 -14.46 6.45
CA GLU A 14 1.30 -15.71 5.88
C GLU A 14 0.51 -16.59 6.86
N GLY A 15 0.89 -16.60 8.14
CA GLY A 15 0.18 -17.38 9.16
C GLY A 15 -1.22 -16.86 9.53
N ARG A 16 -1.63 -15.67 9.03
CA ARG A 16 -2.80 -14.93 9.54
C ARG A 16 -3.99 -14.87 8.59
N VAL A 17 -3.89 -15.47 7.41
CA VAL A 17 -4.94 -15.43 6.39
C VAL A 17 -5.05 -16.80 5.71
N LYS A 18 -6.08 -17.58 6.09
CA LYS A 18 -6.47 -18.78 5.33
C LYS A 18 -7.11 -18.45 3.97
N LYS A 19 -7.48 -17.19 3.73
CA LYS A 19 -8.21 -16.72 2.55
C LYS A 19 -7.27 -16.21 1.46
N LEU A 20 -7.44 -16.66 0.22
CA LEU A 20 -6.76 -16.10 -0.94
C LEU A 20 -7.05 -14.59 -1.00
N CYS A 21 -6.03 -13.74 -0.85
CA CYS A 21 -6.20 -12.28 -0.86
C CYS A 21 -5.16 -11.62 -1.77
N PRO A 22 -5.50 -10.47 -2.40
CA PRO A 22 -4.61 -9.78 -3.34
C PRO A 22 -3.26 -9.38 -2.73
N VAL A 23 -3.26 -9.02 -1.45
CA VAL A 23 -2.02 -8.67 -0.74
C VAL A 23 -1.06 -9.85 -0.61
N LEU A 24 -1.57 -11.06 -0.39
CA LEU A 24 -0.73 -12.25 -0.32
C LEU A 24 -0.07 -12.49 -1.67
N VAL A 25 -0.82 -12.34 -2.77
CA VAL A 25 -0.27 -12.44 -4.12
C VAL A 25 0.80 -11.38 -4.37
N LEU A 26 0.57 -10.13 -3.97
CA LEU A 26 1.58 -9.08 -4.05
C LEU A 26 2.86 -9.43 -3.26
N LYS A 27 2.72 -10.02 -2.07
CA LYS A 27 3.86 -10.49 -1.27
C LYS A 27 4.67 -11.54 -2.03
N MET A 28 3.98 -12.54 -2.59
CA MET A 28 4.60 -13.61 -3.35
C MET A 28 5.31 -13.06 -4.60
N MET A 29 4.69 -12.11 -5.31
CA MET A 29 5.32 -11.43 -6.44
C MET A 29 6.58 -10.65 -6.04
N LEU A 30 6.61 -10.02 -4.86
CA LEU A 30 7.77 -9.31 -4.32
C LEU A 30 8.92 -10.23 -3.85
N LEU A 31 8.60 -11.51 -3.65
CA LEU A 31 9.52 -12.57 -3.24
C LEU A 31 9.88 -13.52 -4.41
N ASP A 32 9.41 -13.22 -5.63
CA ASP A 32 9.54 -14.07 -6.81
C ASP A 32 9.01 -15.51 -6.60
N GLU A 33 7.94 -15.64 -5.80
CA GLU A 33 7.26 -16.91 -5.54
C GLU A 33 6.14 -17.21 -6.54
N GLU A 34 5.77 -18.49 -6.67
CA GLU A 34 4.79 -18.94 -7.66
C GLU A 34 3.34 -18.54 -7.31
N THR A 35 2.68 -17.82 -8.23
CA THR A 35 1.29 -17.34 -8.06
C THR A 35 0.27 -18.07 -8.94
N SER A 36 0.66 -19.18 -9.59
CA SER A 36 -0.17 -19.95 -10.53
C SER A 36 -1.50 -20.42 -9.91
N LYS A 37 -1.49 -20.78 -8.63
CA LYS A 37 -2.66 -21.24 -7.85
C LYS A 37 -3.76 -20.20 -7.61
N PHE A 38 -3.51 -18.92 -7.90
CA PHE A 38 -4.48 -17.84 -7.68
C PHE A 38 -5.28 -17.53 -8.95
N SER A 39 -6.55 -17.14 -8.79
CA SER A 39 -7.38 -16.69 -9.90
C SER A 39 -6.84 -15.40 -10.51
N GLU A 40 -7.13 -15.18 -11.79
CA GLU A 40 -6.77 -13.96 -12.52
C GLU A 40 -7.37 -12.70 -11.89
N GLU A 41 -8.55 -12.80 -11.26
CA GLU A 41 -9.15 -11.70 -10.53
C GLU A 41 -8.26 -11.24 -9.36
N ILE A 42 -7.75 -12.18 -8.55
CA ILE A 42 -6.92 -11.85 -7.39
C ILE A 42 -5.56 -11.30 -7.84
N LYS A 43 -4.97 -11.86 -8.90
CA LYS A 43 -3.74 -11.33 -9.50
C LYS A 43 -3.92 -9.92 -10.06
N SER A 44 -5.08 -9.64 -10.64
CA SER A 44 -5.45 -8.32 -11.14
C SER A 44 -5.57 -7.30 -10.01
N GLN A 45 -6.24 -7.68 -8.91
CA GLN A 45 -6.32 -6.85 -7.70
C GLN A 45 -4.93 -6.61 -7.08
N ALA A 46 -4.04 -7.61 -7.10
CA ALA A 46 -2.66 -7.48 -6.63
C ALA A 46 -1.85 -6.51 -7.50
N SER A 47 -2.06 -6.53 -8.82
CA SER A 47 -1.43 -5.61 -9.77
C SER A 47 -1.88 -4.16 -9.54
N LEU A 48 -3.16 -3.95 -9.18
CA LEU A 48 -3.67 -2.63 -8.81
C LEU A 48 -3.11 -2.13 -7.48
N LEU A 49 -2.92 -3.02 -6.50
CA LEU A 49 -2.23 -2.69 -5.25
C LEU A 49 -0.77 -2.29 -5.50
N LEU A 50 -0.04 -3.08 -6.29
CA LEU A 50 1.31 -2.79 -6.74
C LEU A 50 1.44 -1.38 -7.33
N ALA A 51 0.59 -1.06 -8.32
CA ALA A 51 0.61 0.24 -8.99
C ALA A 51 0.30 1.39 -8.02
N THR A 52 -0.66 1.19 -7.11
CA THR A 52 -1.04 2.20 -6.13
C THR A 52 0.08 2.47 -5.12
N TYR A 53 0.70 1.41 -4.59
CA TYR A 53 1.81 1.52 -3.65
C TYR A 53 3.04 2.16 -4.30
N ARG A 54 3.36 1.76 -5.52
CA ARG A 54 4.43 2.39 -6.32
C ARG A 54 4.20 3.89 -6.46
N LYS A 55 3.02 4.30 -6.95
CA LYS A 55 2.70 5.73 -7.18
C LYS A 55 2.71 6.53 -5.89
N LEU A 56 2.22 5.97 -4.79
CA LEU A 56 2.27 6.61 -3.48
C LEU A 56 3.72 6.84 -3.06
N LEU A 57 4.58 5.82 -3.13
CA LEU A 57 5.98 5.94 -2.74
C LEU A 57 6.73 6.92 -3.66
N LEU A 58 6.52 6.89 -4.98
CA LEU A 58 7.11 7.88 -5.88
C LEU A 58 6.70 9.31 -5.53
N ALA A 59 5.42 9.52 -5.20
CA ALA A 59 4.93 10.84 -4.84
C ALA A 59 5.56 11.35 -3.54
N VAL A 60 5.69 10.47 -2.53
CA VAL A 60 6.37 10.81 -1.27
C VAL A 60 7.87 11.05 -1.51
N ASP A 61 8.54 10.24 -2.32
CA ASP A 61 9.97 10.41 -2.64
C ASP A 61 10.24 11.76 -3.33
N MET A 62 9.36 12.14 -4.27
CA MET A 62 9.42 13.46 -4.92
C MET A 62 9.21 14.61 -3.93
N ASP A 63 8.25 14.48 -3.02
CA ASP A 63 8.05 15.48 -1.96
C ASP A 63 9.27 15.57 -1.04
N LEU A 64 9.91 14.45 -0.73
CA LEU A 64 11.09 14.39 0.14
C LEU A 64 12.38 14.87 -0.51
N CYS A 65 12.56 14.68 -1.82
CA CYS A 65 13.69 15.28 -2.54
C CYS A 65 13.68 16.81 -2.42
N ASN A 66 12.50 17.41 -2.25
CA ASN A 66 12.33 18.84 -2.06
C ASN A 66 12.51 19.28 -0.58
N VAL A 67 12.66 18.34 0.35
CA VAL A 67 12.85 18.60 1.79
C VAL A 67 14.24 18.09 2.20
N LYS A 68 15.18 19.03 2.37
CA LYS A 68 16.64 18.78 2.45
C LYS A 68 17.14 17.81 3.55
N THR A 69 16.29 17.24 4.41
CA THR A 69 16.73 16.67 5.70
C THR A 69 16.02 15.39 6.14
N LEU A 70 15.68 14.46 5.22
CA LEU A 70 15.04 13.19 5.63
C LEU A 70 15.79 11.90 5.25
N LYS A 71 17.05 11.99 4.82
CA LYS A 71 17.92 10.82 4.68
C LYS A 71 18.73 10.61 5.96
N ASN A 72 18.15 9.95 6.96
CA ASN A 72 18.83 9.03 7.90
C ASN A 72 17.96 8.79 9.15
N SER A 73 16.96 7.91 9.06
CA SER A 73 16.31 7.41 10.29
C SER A 73 15.79 5.97 10.21
N VAL A 74 16.48 5.08 9.52
CA VAL A 74 16.17 3.63 9.62
C VAL A 74 16.94 3.04 10.80
N LYS A 75 16.51 3.33 12.04
CA LYS A 75 17.02 2.61 13.22
C LYS A 75 16.42 1.20 13.25
N ARG A 76 17.24 0.18 13.53
CA ARG A 76 16.82 -1.24 13.68
C ARG A 76 15.67 -1.35 14.67
N ARG A 77 14.59 -2.05 14.31
CA ARG A 77 13.45 -2.26 15.18
C ARG A 77 13.11 -3.76 15.29
N HIS A 78 12.92 -4.21 16.52
CA HIS A 78 12.66 -5.61 16.86
C HIS A 78 11.15 -5.88 16.88
N TRP A 79 10.75 -7.04 16.38
CA TRP A 79 9.38 -7.53 16.48
C TRP A 79 9.23 -8.43 17.69
N GLY A 80 8.20 -8.16 18.50
CA GLY A 80 7.67 -9.16 19.42
C GLY A 80 6.93 -10.27 18.66
N LYS A 81 6.99 -11.51 19.17
CA LYS A 81 6.12 -12.60 18.69
C LYS A 81 4.66 -12.23 18.93
N VAL A 82 3.84 -12.37 17.90
CA VAL A 82 2.44 -11.96 17.92
C VAL A 82 1.55 -13.17 18.23
N ASP A 83 0.71 -13.05 19.26
CA ASP A 83 -0.39 -13.95 19.59
C ASP A 83 -1.73 -13.30 19.25
N LYS A 84 -2.72 -14.15 18.90
CA LYS A 84 -4.17 -13.92 18.69
C LYS A 84 -4.58 -12.61 17.97
N VAL A 85 -5.34 -12.76 16.89
CA VAL A 85 -5.86 -11.65 16.07
C VAL A 85 -7.37 -11.55 16.27
N GLN A 86 -7.89 -10.32 16.43
CA GLN A 86 -9.33 -10.04 16.46
C GLN A 86 -9.71 -9.07 15.33
N TYR A 87 -10.92 -9.21 14.79
CA TYR A 87 -11.45 -8.24 13.82
C TYR A 87 -12.22 -7.16 14.55
N LYS A 88 -11.96 -5.90 14.21
CA LYS A 88 -12.73 -4.75 14.71
C LYS A 88 -12.99 -3.74 13.61
N THR A 89 -13.89 -2.81 13.90
CA THR A 89 -14.17 -1.67 13.04
C THR A 89 -13.59 -0.42 13.70
N VAL A 90 -12.87 0.40 12.94
CA VAL A 90 -12.22 1.63 13.43
C VAL A 90 -12.52 2.76 12.45
N VAL A 91 -12.63 4.00 12.96
CA VAL A 91 -12.71 5.19 12.11
C VAL A 91 -11.34 5.44 11.49
N ALA A 92 -11.22 5.47 10.17
CA ALA A 92 -9.91 5.46 9.51
C ALA A 92 -9.02 6.65 9.90
N GLY A 93 -9.61 7.80 10.23
CA GLY A 93 -8.89 8.98 10.74
C GLY A 93 -8.12 8.74 12.05
N GLU A 94 -8.57 7.77 12.87
CA GLU A 94 -7.94 7.40 14.15
C GLU A 94 -6.67 6.57 13.97
N LEU A 95 -6.44 6.00 12.77
CA LEU A 95 -5.26 5.21 12.49
C LEU A 95 -3.98 6.04 12.64
N ARG A 96 -2.95 5.45 13.24
CA ARG A 96 -1.67 6.12 13.50
C ARG A 96 -0.56 5.42 12.72
N LEU A 97 -0.03 6.12 11.73
CA LEU A 97 1.29 5.82 11.17
C LEU A 97 2.29 6.83 11.75
N LYS A 98 3.51 6.39 12.07
CA LYS A 98 4.55 7.35 12.45
C LYS A 98 4.88 8.16 11.21
N ARG A 99 4.53 9.44 11.25
CA ARG A 99 4.71 10.37 10.15
C ARG A 99 6.22 10.68 10.01
N LEU A 100 6.62 11.15 8.84
CA LEU A 100 7.82 11.98 8.75
C LEU A 100 7.54 13.24 9.59
N ASP A 101 8.53 13.75 10.32
CA ASP A 101 8.34 14.70 11.43
C ASP A 101 7.31 15.79 11.12
N LEU A 102 6.46 16.10 12.11
CA LEU A 102 5.21 16.84 11.94
C LEU A 102 5.38 18.26 11.39
N GLU A 103 6.59 18.84 11.47
CA GLU A 103 6.91 20.14 10.90
C GLU A 103 6.99 20.13 9.35
N GLU A 104 7.11 18.97 8.70
CA GLU A 104 7.36 18.87 7.25
C GLU A 104 6.17 18.30 6.43
N MET A 105 5.12 17.79 7.09
CA MET A 105 3.94 17.21 6.42
C MET A 105 3.06 18.16 5.58
N PRO A 106 2.93 19.47 5.87
CA PRO A 106 2.09 20.37 5.07
C PRO A 106 2.55 20.51 3.61
N LEU A 107 3.78 20.11 3.28
CA LEU A 107 4.44 20.37 1.99
C LEU A 107 4.37 19.20 0.99
N PHE A 108 3.68 18.10 1.32
CA PHE A 108 3.64 16.92 0.45
C PHE A 108 2.66 17.08 -0.73
N LEU A 109 2.94 18.03 -1.60
CA LEU A 109 2.07 18.44 -2.71
C LEU A 109 1.88 17.32 -3.73
N ASN A 110 2.93 16.58 -4.09
CA ASN A 110 2.84 15.48 -5.04
C ASN A 110 1.99 14.34 -4.47
N THR A 111 2.19 14.00 -3.18
CA THR A 111 1.41 12.99 -2.47
C THR A 111 -0.06 13.37 -2.42
N GLN A 112 -0.37 14.61 -2.03
CA GLN A 112 -1.76 15.09 -2.00
C GLN A 112 -2.39 15.10 -3.40
N HIS A 113 -1.65 15.53 -4.41
CA HIS A 113 -2.11 15.55 -5.80
C HIS A 113 -2.41 14.14 -6.31
N PHE A 114 -1.57 13.16 -6.00
CA PHE A 114 -1.82 11.76 -6.33
C PHE A 114 -3.08 11.23 -5.61
N LEU A 115 -3.17 11.42 -4.30
CA LEU A 115 -4.31 10.92 -3.50
C LEU A 115 -5.65 11.48 -4.00
N LYS A 116 -5.71 12.76 -4.38
CA LYS A 116 -6.92 13.39 -4.94
C LYS A 116 -7.39 12.77 -6.26
N LYS A 117 -6.51 12.08 -7.01
CA LYS A 117 -6.87 11.39 -8.26
C LYS A 117 -7.52 10.03 -8.03
N LEU A 118 -7.45 9.48 -6.82
CA LEU A 118 -8.02 8.16 -6.52
C LEU A 118 -9.51 8.28 -6.19
N PRO A 119 -10.42 7.62 -6.94
CA PRO A 119 -11.84 7.60 -6.60
C PRO A 119 -12.08 6.92 -5.24
N ILE A 120 -12.97 7.49 -4.42
CA ILE A 120 -13.32 6.97 -3.08
C ILE A 120 -13.75 5.49 -3.14
N SER A 121 -14.58 5.13 -4.12
CA SER A 121 -15.05 3.75 -4.32
C SER A 121 -13.90 2.77 -4.65
N PHE A 122 -12.85 3.24 -5.33
CA PHE A 122 -11.65 2.45 -5.56
C PHE A 122 -10.81 2.33 -4.29
N VAL A 123 -10.69 3.40 -3.50
CA VAL A 123 -9.98 3.38 -2.21
C VAL A 123 -10.63 2.39 -1.24
N GLN A 124 -11.96 2.36 -1.16
CA GLN A 124 -12.69 1.38 -0.34
C GLN A 124 -12.37 -0.07 -0.75
N LYS A 125 -12.31 -0.35 -2.06
CA LYS A 125 -11.89 -1.66 -2.59
C LYS A 125 -10.44 -1.98 -2.21
N LEU A 126 -9.54 -1.01 -2.36
CA LEU A 126 -8.13 -1.17 -2.00
C LEU A 126 -7.97 -1.55 -0.52
N VAL A 127 -8.70 -0.87 0.37
CA VAL A 127 -8.69 -1.19 1.81
C VAL A 127 -9.31 -2.56 2.08
N ALA A 128 -10.33 -2.96 1.34
CA ALA A 128 -10.91 -4.30 1.47
C ALA A 128 -9.96 -5.42 0.99
N TRP A 129 -9.17 -5.16 -0.06
CA TRP A 129 -8.16 -6.08 -0.59
C TRP A 129 -6.94 -6.17 0.34
N ALA A 130 -6.59 -5.04 0.96
CA ALA A 130 -5.44 -4.87 1.84
C ALA A 130 -5.85 -4.33 3.23
N PRO A 131 -6.64 -5.09 4.00
CA PRO A 131 -7.18 -4.61 5.27
C PRO A 131 -6.05 -4.29 6.25
N PRO A 132 -6.00 -3.07 6.82
CA PRO A 132 -4.97 -2.71 7.77
C PRO A 132 -4.93 -3.63 8.98
N VAL A 133 -3.72 -3.92 9.45
CA VAL A 133 -3.50 -4.61 10.72
C VAL A 133 -2.94 -3.61 11.71
N VAL A 134 -3.51 -3.57 12.90
CA VAL A 134 -3.21 -2.58 13.93
C VAL A 134 -2.85 -3.21 15.26
N SER A 135 -2.11 -2.47 16.07
CA SER A 135 -1.97 -2.69 17.51
C SER A 135 -2.48 -1.44 18.22
N GLY A 136 -3.65 -1.53 18.87
CA GLY A 136 -4.41 -0.36 19.28
C GLY A 136 -4.91 0.43 18.06
N THR A 137 -4.36 1.62 17.85
CA THR A 137 -4.59 2.46 16.66
C THR A 137 -3.39 2.52 15.71
N PHE A 138 -2.26 1.91 16.06
CA PHE A 138 -1.05 2.00 15.26
C PHE A 138 -1.01 0.97 14.14
N LEU A 139 -0.65 1.41 12.94
CA LEU A 139 -0.52 0.57 11.76
C LEU A 139 0.73 -0.32 11.83
N VAL A 140 0.51 -1.62 11.63
CA VAL A 140 1.54 -2.68 11.74
C VAL A 140 1.75 -3.39 10.40
N GLU A 141 0.67 -3.76 9.72
CA GLU A 141 0.69 -4.38 8.38
C GLU A 141 -0.28 -3.68 7.44
N ASN A 142 -0.08 -3.82 6.13
CA ASN A 142 -0.76 -3.06 5.08
C ASN A 142 -0.73 -1.55 5.36
N VAL A 143 0.43 -1.08 5.79
CA VAL A 143 0.66 0.29 6.27
C VAL A 143 0.27 1.33 5.21
N LEU A 144 0.59 1.09 3.94
CA LEU A 144 0.25 2.01 2.84
C LEU A 144 -1.26 2.09 2.60
N ALA A 145 -1.98 0.96 2.64
CA ALA A 145 -3.45 0.96 2.55
C ALA A 145 -4.08 1.70 3.73
N GLY A 146 -3.56 1.48 4.95
CA GLY A 146 -3.99 2.22 6.13
C GLY A 146 -3.74 3.72 6.03
N TYR A 147 -2.60 4.13 5.48
CA TYR A 147 -2.29 5.54 5.22
C TYR A 147 -3.26 6.17 4.22
N ILE A 148 -3.52 5.50 3.08
CA ILE A 148 -4.47 5.98 2.07
C ILE A 148 -5.86 6.12 2.70
N ALA A 149 -6.32 5.12 3.45
CA ALA A 149 -7.61 5.14 4.15
C ALA A 149 -7.71 6.30 5.14
N GLN A 150 -6.67 6.50 5.95
CA GLN A 150 -6.61 7.62 6.90
C GLN A 150 -6.76 8.98 6.21
N LYS A 151 -6.17 9.13 5.01
CA LYS A 151 -6.14 10.42 4.29
C LYS A 151 -7.39 10.67 3.45
N LEU A 152 -7.95 9.65 2.82
CA LEU A 152 -9.04 9.79 1.87
C LEU A 152 -10.40 9.40 2.44
N LEU A 153 -10.43 8.58 3.49
CA LEU A 153 -11.64 8.09 4.14
C LEU A 153 -11.68 8.45 5.65
N PRO A 154 -11.27 9.65 6.10
CA PRO A 154 -10.99 9.92 7.51
C PRO A 154 -12.19 9.71 8.45
N LEU A 155 -13.42 9.81 7.93
CA LEU A 155 -14.65 9.63 8.67
C LEU A 155 -15.27 8.23 8.51
N GLU A 156 -14.75 7.41 7.59
CA GLU A 156 -15.32 6.09 7.35
C GLU A 156 -14.89 5.06 8.38
N LYS A 157 -15.81 4.15 8.68
CA LYS A 157 -15.57 2.96 9.50
C LYS A 157 -15.04 1.85 8.62
N ILE A 158 -13.78 1.47 8.83
CA ILE A 158 -13.11 0.39 8.08
C ILE A 158 -12.88 -0.84 8.96
N LYS A 159 -12.88 -2.01 8.32
CA LYS A 159 -12.52 -3.26 8.99
C LYS A 159 -11.01 -3.36 9.12
N VAL A 160 -10.53 -3.56 10.34
CA VAL A 160 -9.11 -3.78 10.65
C VAL A 160 -8.93 -5.06 11.45
N LYS A 161 -7.74 -5.62 11.38
CA LYS A 161 -7.31 -6.70 12.28
C LYS A 161 -6.51 -6.10 13.42
N GLU A 162 -6.92 -6.34 14.66
CA GLU A 162 -6.17 -5.95 15.84
C GLU A 162 -5.34 -7.12 16.36
N LEU A 163 -4.08 -6.82 16.67
CA LEU A 163 -3.19 -7.72 17.40
C LEU A 163 -3.42 -7.52 18.90
N CYS A 164 -3.74 -8.60 19.61
CA CYS A 164 -4.04 -8.55 21.05
C CYS A 164 -2.85 -8.14 21.93
N LYS A 165 -1.62 -8.18 21.42
CA LYS A 165 -0.40 -7.72 22.11
C LYS A 165 0.19 -6.49 21.42
N SER A 166 0.76 -5.59 22.21
CA SER A 166 1.51 -4.44 21.70
C SER A 166 2.68 -4.92 20.85
N VAL A 167 2.68 -4.56 19.56
CA VAL A 167 3.78 -4.88 18.64
C VAL A 167 4.49 -3.58 18.32
N GLN A 168 5.70 -3.42 18.84
CA GLN A 168 6.69 -2.60 18.16
C GLN A 168 7.22 -3.42 16.99
N PRO A 169 7.33 -2.86 15.78
CA PRO A 169 7.72 -1.47 15.53
C PRO A 169 6.66 -0.56 14.87
N TYR A 170 6.88 0.74 15.03
CA TYR A 170 6.23 1.76 14.20
C TYR A 170 7.01 1.92 12.90
N PHE A 171 6.36 2.07 11.75
CA PHE A 171 7.00 2.36 10.46
C PHE A 171 6.83 3.83 10.08
N HIS A 172 7.83 4.43 9.43
CA HIS A 172 7.68 5.66 8.66
C HIS A 172 7.39 5.31 7.20
N LEU A 173 6.71 6.20 6.48
CA LEU A 173 6.54 6.03 5.03
C LEU A 173 7.88 5.89 4.30
N ALA A 174 8.90 6.62 4.75
CA ALA A 174 10.25 6.55 4.17
C ALA A 174 10.93 5.19 4.35
N ASP A 175 10.53 4.40 5.37
CA ASP A 175 11.08 3.06 5.58
C ASP A 175 10.75 2.12 4.39
N PHE A 176 9.73 2.45 3.60
CA PHE A 176 9.27 1.64 2.46
C PHE A 176 9.97 1.95 1.13
N PHE A 177 10.82 2.98 1.05
CA PHE A 177 11.54 3.27 -0.20
C PHE A 177 12.53 2.20 -0.62
N VAL A 178 12.97 1.36 0.33
CA VAL A 178 13.79 0.18 -0.01
C VAL A 178 13.07 -0.76 -1.00
N PHE A 179 11.74 -0.72 -1.08
CA PHE A 179 10.97 -1.51 -2.04
C PHE A 179 10.72 -0.82 -3.37
N LEU A 180 10.95 0.49 -3.46
CA LEU A 180 10.61 1.25 -4.66
C LEU A 180 11.25 0.65 -5.93
N PRO A 181 12.53 0.22 -5.95
CA PRO A 181 13.11 -0.44 -7.12
C PRO A 181 12.40 -1.75 -7.50
N ARG A 182 12.00 -2.58 -6.52
CA ARG A 182 11.30 -3.85 -6.79
C ARG A 182 9.87 -3.62 -7.27
N LEU A 183 9.18 -2.64 -6.69
CA LEU A 183 7.85 -2.23 -7.13
C LEU A 183 7.89 -1.66 -8.56
N GLU A 184 8.94 -0.93 -8.90
CA GLU A 184 9.15 -0.44 -10.27
C GLU A 184 9.31 -1.60 -11.26
N GLU A 185 10.20 -2.55 -10.98
CA GLU A 185 10.44 -3.69 -11.86
C GLU A 185 9.17 -4.52 -12.09
N LEU A 186 8.45 -4.85 -11.01
CA LEU A 186 7.17 -5.56 -11.10
C LEU A 186 6.12 -4.74 -11.85
N TYR A 187 6.05 -3.43 -11.61
CA TYR A 187 5.12 -2.56 -12.31
C TYR A 187 5.35 -2.57 -13.81
N GLN A 188 6.60 -2.50 -14.27
CA GLN A 188 6.93 -2.55 -15.70
C GLN A 188 6.46 -3.87 -16.34
N LYS A 189 6.66 -5.01 -15.66
CA LYS A 189 6.19 -6.33 -16.13
C LYS A 189 4.67 -6.40 -16.27
N HIS A 190 3.92 -5.69 -15.43
CA HIS A 190 2.45 -5.76 -15.37
C HIS A 190 1.73 -4.50 -15.89
N GLN A 191 2.45 -3.53 -16.47
CA GLN A 191 1.89 -2.21 -16.79
C GLN A 191 0.65 -2.28 -17.71
N GLN A 192 0.71 -3.05 -18.79
CA GLN A 192 -0.42 -3.21 -19.70
C GLN A 192 -1.62 -3.90 -19.03
N GLN A 193 -1.34 -4.91 -18.20
CA GLN A 193 -2.39 -5.60 -17.46
C GLN A 193 -3.10 -4.65 -16.49
N ILE A 194 -2.34 -3.82 -15.76
CA ILE A 194 -2.88 -2.78 -14.86
C ILE A 194 -3.86 -1.87 -15.60
N VAL A 195 -3.53 -1.44 -16.82
CA VAL A 195 -4.42 -0.59 -17.64
C VAL A 195 -5.72 -1.30 -17.99
N ARG A 196 -5.66 -2.60 -18.34
CA ARG A 196 -6.84 -3.40 -18.71
C ARG A 196 -7.75 -3.62 -17.51
N VAL A 197 -7.17 -4.00 -16.37
CA VAL A 197 -7.94 -4.40 -15.18
C VAL A 197 -8.38 -3.24 -14.29
N ALA A 198 -7.84 -2.04 -14.51
CA ALA A 198 -8.30 -0.85 -13.81
C ALA A 198 -9.82 -0.67 -14.01
N PRO A 199 -10.58 -0.36 -12.95
CA PRO A 199 -12.04 -0.29 -13.03
C PRO A 199 -12.53 0.82 -13.96
N THR A 200 -11.76 1.91 -14.08
CA THR A 200 -12.05 3.01 -14.99
C THR A 200 -10.77 3.53 -15.66
N ALA A 201 -10.93 4.32 -16.73
CA ALA A 201 -9.80 4.97 -17.40
C ALA A 201 -9.12 6.01 -16.49
N GLU A 202 -9.86 6.66 -15.61
CA GLU A 202 -9.34 7.61 -14.62
C GLU A 202 -8.43 6.89 -13.61
N VAL A 203 -8.82 5.71 -13.15
CA VAL A 203 -7.96 4.89 -12.26
C VAL A 203 -6.71 4.43 -13.02
N ALA A 204 -6.85 3.97 -14.27
CA ALA A 204 -5.68 3.62 -15.09
C ALA A 204 -4.72 4.82 -15.26
N LEU A 205 -5.26 6.01 -15.51
CA LEU A 205 -4.50 7.25 -15.63
C LEU A 205 -3.78 7.63 -14.34
N ALA A 206 -4.45 7.49 -13.20
CA ALA A 206 -3.86 7.79 -11.89
C ALA A 206 -2.72 6.82 -11.54
N LEU A 207 -2.88 5.54 -11.91
CA LEU A 207 -1.97 4.46 -11.52
C LEU A 207 -0.81 4.23 -12.50
N THR A 208 -0.89 4.75 -13.72
CA THR A 208 0.14 4.53 -14.75
C THR A 208 0.85 5.82 -15.16
N ASP A 209 1.97 5.67 -15.86
CA ASP A 209 2.72 6.79 -16.46
C ASP A 209 2.33 7.00 -17.93
N LEU A 210 1.27 6.32 -18.39
CA LEU A 210 0.85 6.34 -19.78
C LEU A 210 -0.01 7.56 -20.10
N LYS A 211 0.14 8.07 -21.33
CA LYS A 211 -0.73 9.11 -21.87
C LYS A 211 -2.16 8.56 -22.03
N LYS A 212 -3.15 9.45 -21.87
CA LYS A 212 -4.58 9.13 -22.02
C LYS A 212 -4.89 8.31 -23.29
N ALA A 213 -4.42 8.76 -24.45
CA ALA A 213 -4.65 8.06 -25.73
C ALA A 213 -4.17 6.59 -25.71
N TRP A 214 -3.03 6.31 -25.08
CA TRP A 214 -2.49 4.95 -24.97
C TRP A 214 -3.34 4.07 -24.06
N ILE A 215 -3.88 4.63 -22.96
CA ILE A 215 -4.79 3.90 -22.07
C ILE A 215 -6.05 3.48 -22.81
N TYR A 216 -6.68 4.38 -23.57
CA TYR A 216 -7.86 4.03 -24.36
C TYR A 216 -7.54 2.97 -25.41
N ARG A 217 -6.39 3.07 -26.09
CA ARG A 217 -5.96 2.06 -27.06
C ARG A 217 -5.84 0.68 -26.43
N ILE A 218 -5.11 0.54 -25.31
CA ILE A 218 -4.92 -0.75 -24.62
C ILE A 218 -6.27 -1.35 -24.19
N ARG A 219 -7.17 -0.52 -23.66
CA ARG A 219 -8.49 -0.97 -23.20
C ARG A 219 -9.43 -1.34 -24.34
N SER A 220 -9.27 -0.74 -25.52
CA SER A 220 -10.06 -1.07 -26.73
C SER A 220 -9.60 -2.35 -27.43
N SER A 221 -8.39 -2.83 -27.14
CA SER A 221 -7.81 -4.05 -27.73
C SER A 221 -8.01 -5.29 -26.85
N SER A 222 -8.94 -5.26 -25.89
CA SER A 222 -9.21 -6.33 -24.92
C SER A 222 -10.62 -6.89 -25.08
#